data_AF-A0A7G2C1I0-F1
#
_entry.id   AF-A0A7G2C1I0-F1
#
_cell.length_a   1.000
_cell.length_b   1.000
_cell.length_c   1.000
_cell.angle_alpha   90.00
_cell.angle_beta   90.00
_cell.angle_gamma   90.00
#
_symmetry.space_group_name_H-M   'P 1'
#
loop_
_entity.id
_entity.type
_entity.pdbx_description
1 polymer ?
#
loop_
_entity_poly.entity_id
_entity_poly.type
_entity_poly.pdbx_seq_one_letter_code
_entity_poly.pdbx_strand_id
1 'polypeptide(L)'
;MSLIGLNICVVSSSFDRAVLPLSTSICPAPDENTCWDETVAYRVVSVAERKLKRGCGHPHCTLVQTCVRATDLTEIKDVVEKVARTYRDRMDKCSLTLQGVSAGPVFNVLSDGTEARLPYVGIVRSEELQALHQEMTEALEKYRVHVKSPEVGAATFHKKFPVVGTASVEYMEEFNERCGGENYNPHITIGASPLKSLEKLVFFQKTEVPWRQCSVVVSHMGNYCSCFEILEGSK
;
A
#
# COMPACT_ATOMS: atom_id res chain seq x y z
N MET A 1 4.49 14.55 21.47
CA MET A 1 4.51 14.94 20.04
C MET A 1 3.73 13.88 19.29
N SER A 2 2.73 14.26 18.47
CA SER A 2 1.91 13.28 17.74
C SER A 2 2.63 12.85 16.47
N LEU A 3 2.74 11.54 16.26
CA LEU A 3 3.31 10.93 15.06
C LEU A 3 2.20 10.31 14.20
N ILE A 4 2.46 10.20 12.91
CA ILE A 4 1.54 9.59 11.93
C ILE A 4 2.33 8.76 10.92
N GLY A 5 1.85 7.54 10.67
CA GLY A 5 2.39 6.66 9.64
C GLY A 5 1.76 7.01 8.30
N LEU A 6 2.58 7.38 7.32
CA LEU A 6 2.16 7.76 5.98
C LEU A 6 2.56 6.70 4.95
N ASN A 7 1.66 6.45 4.01
CA ASN A 7 1.95 5.78 2.76
C ASN A 7 1.67 6.77 1.62
N ILE A 8 2.73 7.13 0.90
CA ILE A 8 2.63 7.89 -0.33
C ILE A 8 2.57 6.90 -1.47
N CYS A 9 1.49 6.91 -2.24
CA CYS A 9 1.23 5.88 -3.21
C CYS A 9 0.53 6.38 -4.46
N VAL A 10 0.66 5.60 -5.52
CA VAL A 10 -0.14 5.75 -6.74
C VAL A 10 -1.43 4.96 -6.55
N VAL A 11 -2.57 5.58 -6.88
CA VAL A 11 -3.88 4.95 -6.92
C VAL A 11 -4.54 5.18 -8.27
N SER A 12 -5.45 4.29 -8.67
CA SER A 12 -6.24 4.44 -9.90
C SER A 12 -7.51 3.60 -9.83
N SER A 13 -8.60 4.09 -10.41
CA SER A 13 -9.81 3.28 -10.63
C SER A 13 -9.56 2.08 -11.56
N SER A 14 -8.49 2.11 -12.36
CA SER A 14 -8.07 0.97 -13.17
C SER A 14 -7.41 -0.13 -12.31
N PHE A 15 -6.81 0.23 -11.16
CA PHE A 15 -6.36 -0.75 -10.18
C PHE A 15 -7.56 -1.50 -9.58
N ASP A 16 -8.63 -0.78 -9.23
CA ASP A 16 -9.86 -1.39 -8.71
C ASP A 16 -10.37 -2.52 -9.63
N ARG A 17 -10.43 -2.24 -10.93
CA ARG A 17 -10.88 -3.23 -11.94
C ARG A 17 -9.97 -4.45 -12.01
N ALA A 18 -8.67 -4.27 -11.83
CA ALA A 18 -7.69 -5.34 -11.90
C ALA A 18 -7.66 -6.21 -10.63
N VAL A 19 -7.78 -5.61 -9.44
CA VAL A 19 -7.48 -6.32 -8.17
C VAL A 19 -8.68 -6.60 -7.27
N LEU A 20 -9.78 -5.84 -7.35
CA LEU A 20 -10.94 -6.09 -6.48
C LEU A 20 -11.56 -7.49 -6.69
N PRO A 21 -11.70 -8.01 -7.93
CA PRO A 21 -12.21 -9.37 -8.14
C PRO A 21 -11.32 -10.43 -7.47
N LEU A 22 -9.99 -10.24 -7.54
CA LEU A 22 -9.02 -11.15 -6.92
C LEU A 22 -9.16 -11.11 -5.40
N SER A 23 -9.16 -9.91 -4.80
CA SER A 23 -9.29 -9.71 -3.36
C SER A 23 -10.56 -10.32 -2.80
N THR A 24 -11.69 -10.09 -3.47
CA THR A 24 -12.98 -10.62 -3.04
C THR A 24 -13.02 -12.14 -3.10
N SER A 25 -12.28 -12.75 -4.03
CA SER A 25 -12.28 -14.19 -4.26
C SER A 25 -11.36 -14.98 -3.34
N ILE A 26 -10.23 -14.40 -2.92
CA ILE A 26 -9.16 -15.15 -2.22
C ILE A 26 -8.94 -14.72 -0.77
N CYS A 27 -9.24 -13.45 -0.45
CA CYS A 27 -9.00 -12.89 0.88
C CYS A 27 -10.23 -13.09 1.76
N PRO A 28 -10.11 -13.30 3.07
CA PRO A 28 -11.24 -13.48 3.97
C PRO A 28 -12.03 -12.17 4.15
N ALA A 29 -13.35 -12.27 4.31
CA ALA A 29 -14.19 -11.12 4.65
C ALA A 29 -14.19 -10.96 6.16
N PRO A 30 -14.18 -9.73 6.69
CA PRO A 30 -14.66 -9.52 8.05
C PRO A 30 -16.18 -9.78 8.05
N ASP A 31 -16.62 -10.97 8.44
CA ASP A 31 -18.03 -11.27 8.72
C ASP A 31 -18.17 -11.97 10.09
N GLU A 32 -19.37 -11.90 10.67
CA GLU A 32 -19.65 -12.41 12.02
C GLU A 32 -19.60 -13.95 12.13
N ASN A 33 -19.50 -14.67 11.01
CA ASN A 33 -19.64 -16.13 10.93
C ASN A 33 -18.38 -16.84 10.43
N THR A 34 -17.33 -16.10 10.08
CA THR A 34 -16.10 -16.66 9.56
C THR A 34 -15.06 -16.83 10.66
N CYS A 35 -14.47 -18.02 10.72
CA CYS A 35 -13.38 -18.44 11.61
C CYS A 35 -12.05 -17.69 11.35
N TRP A 36 -12.05 -16.62 10.55
CA TRP A 36 -10.82 -15.91 10.19
C TRP A 36 -10.47 -14.89 11.26
N ASP A 37 -9.29 -15.05 11.83
CA ASP A 37 -8.76 -14.16 12.86
C ASP A 37 -8.74 -12.70 12.35
N GLU A 38 -9.15 -11.75 13.20
CA GLU A 38 -9.05 -10.31 12.94
C GLU A 38 -7.60 -9.91 12.59
N THR A 39 -6.62 -10.72 12.99
CA THR A 39 -5.20 -10.56 12.68
C THR A 39 -4.79 -10.94 11.24
N VAL A 40 -5.72 -11.40 10.39
CA VAL A 40 -5.48 -11.67 8.97
C VAL A 40 -6.60 -11.15 8.05
N ALA A 41 -7.63 -10.52 8.61
CA ALA A 41 -8.74 -9.94 7.85
C ALA A 41 -8.30 -8.64 7.14
N TYR A 42 -7.68 -8.79 5.96
CA TYR A 42 -7.31 -7.69 5.08
C TYR A 42 -7.79 -7.91 3.64
N ARG A 43 -8.52 -6.92 3.11
CA ARG A 43 -9.01 -6.83 1.73
C ARG A 43 -8.76 -5.46 1.14
N VAL A 44 -8.96 -5.36 -0.17
CA VAL A 44 -9.04 -4.06 -0.83
C VAL A 44 -10.48 -3.64 -1.14
N VAL A 45 -10.73 -2.34 -1.11
CA VAL A 45 -12.00 -1.70 -1.50
C VAL A 45 -11.73 -0.59 -2.52
N SER A 46 -12.72 -0.30 -3.36
CA SER A 46 -12.57 0.71 -4.42
C SER A 46 -12.03 2.03 -3.89
N VAL A 47 -11.16 2.69 -4.66
CA VAL A 47 -10.68 4.05 -4.36
C VAL A 47 -11.82 5.08 -4.35
N ALA A 48 -12.97 4.77 -4.95
CA ALA A 48 -14.17 5.62 -4.88
C ALA A 48 -14.93 5.48 -3.54
N GLU A 49 -14.69 4.43 -2.77
CA GLU A 49 -15.34 4.20 -1.48
C GLU A 49 -14.78 5.16 -0.43
N ARG A 50 -15.57 6.16 -0.05
CA ARG A 50 -15.16 7.15 0.97
C ARG A 50 -15.32 6.66 2.40
N LYS A 51 -16.10 5.59 2.61
CA LYS A 51 -16.37 5.05 3.94
C LYS A 51 -15.27 4.06 4.32
N LEU A 52 -14.46 4.43 5.32
CA LEU A 52 -13.46 3.56 5.91
C LEU A 52 -14.12 2.30 6.50
N LYS A 53 -13.65 1.12 6.09
CA LYS A 53 -14.08 -0.19 6.58
C LYS A 53 -12.88 -0.85 7.27
N ARG A 54 -13.06 -1.30 8.51
CA ARG A 54 -12.02 -2.04 9.24
C ARG A 54 -11.60 -3.26 8.42
N GLY A 55 -10.30 -3.54 8.35
CA GLY A 55 -9.78 -4.65 7.56
C GLY A 55 -9.73 -4.38 6.05
N CYS A 56 -9.96 -3.14 5.60
CA CYS A 56 -9.91 -2.79 4.18
C CYS A 56 -8.96 -1.64 3.91
N GLY A 57 -8.19 -1.72 2.83
CA GLY A 57 -7.42 -0.60 2.27
C GLY A 57 -7.78 -0.36 0.80
N HIS A 58 -7.21 0.65 0.18
CA HIS A 58 -7.38 0.92 -1.24
C HIS A 58 -6.29 0.21 -2.07
N PRO A 59 -6.61 -0.27 -3.29
CA PRO A 59 -5.61 -0.69 -4.26
C PRO A 59 -4.61 0.44 -4.54
N HIS A 60 -3.34 0.18 -4.27
CA HIS A 60 -2.30 1.19 -4.42
C HIS A 60 -0.96 0.56 -4.79
N CYS A 61 -0.10 1.35 -5.45
CA CYS A 61 1.32 1.07 -5.61
C CYS A 61 2.10 2.03 -4.72
N THR A 62 2.72 1.51 -3.67
CA THR A 62 3.51 2.30 -2.72
C THR A 62 4.70 2.95 -3.41
N LEU A 63 4.89 4.25 -3.18
CA LEU A 63 6.11 4.98 -3.50
C LEU A 63 6.98 5.13 -2.25
N VAL A 64 6.41 5.55 -1.12
CA VAL A 64 7.14 5.76 0.14
C VAL A 64 6.28 5.36 1.32
N GLN A 65 6.87 4.67 2.30
CA GLN A 65 6.28 4.49 3.63
C GLN A 65 7.19 5.11 4.67
N THR A 66 6.62 5.91 5.57
CA THR A 66 7.41 6.64 6.57
C THR A 66 6.56 7.07 7.76
N CYS A 67 7.20 7.28 8.90
CA CYS A 67 6.62 7.92 10.07
C CYS A 67 7.04 9.38 10.12
N VAL A 68 6.11 10.29 10.38
CA VAL A 68 6.37 11.74 10.43
C VAL A 68 5.68 12.38 11.62
N ARG A 69 6.02 13.63 11.93
CA ARG A 69 5.25 14.44 12.89
C ARG A 69 3.95 14.90 12.25
N ALA A 70 2.85 14.82 12.99
CA ALA A 70 1.55 15.30 12.50
C ALA A 70 1.56 16.81 12.15
N THR A 71 2.45 17.59 12.78
CA THR A 71 2.65 19.02 12.49
C THR A 71 3.21 19.30 11.10
N ASP A 72 3.90 18.32 10.51
CA ASP A 72 4.62 18.47 9.25
C ASP A 72 3.74 18.05 8.04
N LEU A 73 2.52 17.55 8.31
CA LEU A 73 1.63 16.96 7.30
C LEU A 73 1.25 17.94 6.18
N THR A 74 1.05 19.22 6.49
CA THR A 74 0.72 20.22 5.47
C THR A 74 1.89 20.42 4.50
N GLU A 75 3.11 20.58 5.02
CA GLU A 75 4.31 20.76 4.19
C GLU A 75 4.60 19.49 3.37
N ILE A 76 4.40 18.30 3.94
CA ILE A 76 4.53 17.02 3.25
C ILE A 76 3.56 16.93 2.06
N LYS A 77 2.29 17.31 2.24
CA LYS A 77 1.30 17.31 1.16
C LYS A 77 1.73 18.21 0.00
N ASP A 78 2.23 19.42 0.31
CA ASP A 78 2.71 20.36 -0.69
C ASP A 78 3.92 19.81 -1.47
N VAL A 79 4.86 19.17 -0.77
CA VAL A 79 6.03 18.51 -1.37
C VAL A 79 5.61 17.37 -2.29
N VAL A 80 4.72 16.49 -1.81
CA VAL A 80 4.19 15.36 -2.59
C VAL A 80 3.48 15.86 -3.85
N GLU A 81 2.65 16.89 -3.73
CA GLU A 81 1.94 17.48 -4.86
C GLU A 81 2.93 18.08 -5.89
N LYS A 82 3.95 18.80 -5.44
CA LYS A 82 4.97 19.39 -6.32
C LYS A 82 5.73 18.34 -7.11
N VAL A 83 6.17 17.26 -6.46
CA VAL A 83 6.85 16.14 -7.13
C VAL A 83 5.88 15.47 -8.11
N ALA A 84 4.67 15.13 -7.66
CA ALA A 84 3.67 14.48 -8.51
C ALA A 84 3.32 15.30 -9.77
N ARG A 85 3.21 16.62 -9.67
CA ARG A 85 2.98 17.52 -10.82
C ARG A 85 4.13 17.48 -11.82
N THR A 86 5.37 17.47 -11.35
CA THR A 86 6.56 17.37 -12.23
C THR A 86 6.54 16.09 -13.07
N TYR A 87 6.12 14.97 -12.47
CA TYR A 87 6.06 13.68 -13.16
C TYR A 87 4.82 13.48 -14.01
N ARG A 88 3.70 14.14 -13.68
CA ARG A 88 2.49 14.11 -14.49
C ARG A 88 2.76 14.53 -15.93
N ASP A 89 3.43 15.65 -16.13
CA ASP A 89 3.71 16.18 -17.46
C ASP A 89 4.71 15.29 -18.22
N ARG A 90 5.70 14.73 -17.51
CA ARG A 90 6.69 13.81 -18.08
C ARG A 90 6.08 12.48 -18.53
N MET A 91 5.07 12.00 -17.80
CA MET A 91 4.49 10.66 -17.97
C MET A 91 3.10 10.67 -18.64
N ASP A 92 2.59 11.79 -19.15
CA ASP A 92 1.23 11.88 -19.73
C ASP A 92 0.95 10.83 -20.83
N LYS A 93 2.00 10.46 -21.58
CA LYS A 93 1.94 9.44 -22.64
C LYS A 93 2.38 8.04 -22.21
N CYS A 94 2.80 7.88 -20.95
CA CYS A 94 3.26 6.62 -20.40
C CYS A 94 2.10 5.82 -19.78
N SER A 95 2.32 4.53 -19.61
CA SER A 95 1.39 3.61 -18.95
C SER A 95 2.13 2.75 -17.93
N LEU A 96 1.48 2.50 -16.80
CA LEU A 96 1.88 1.42 -15.90
C LEU A 96 1.45 0.09 -16.50
N THR A 97 2.34 -0.90 -16.43
CA THR A 97 2.03 -2.27 -16.86
C THR A 97 1.90 -3.18 -15.65
N LEU A 98 0.72 -3.76 -15.46
CA LEU A 98 0.46 -4.79 -14.45
C LEU A 98 0.72 -6.15 -15.11
N GLN A 99 1.63 -6.96 -14.58
CA GLN A 99 2.20 -8.11 -15.30
C GLN A 99 1.65 -9.47 -14.88
N GLY A 100 1.34 -9.66 -13.60
CA GLY A 100 0.97 -10.96 -13.07
C GLY A 100 0.78 -10.95 -11.56
N VAL A 101 0.14 -12.00 -11.05
CA VAL A 101 -0.07 -12.18 -9.62
C VAL A 101 1.04 -13.04 -9.04
N SER A 102 1.61 -12.59 -7.92
CA SER A 102 2.54 -13.35 -7.11
C SER A 102 1.89 -13.72 -5.79
N ALA A 103 2.25 -14.87 -5.23
CA ALA A 103 1.76 -15.31 -3.93
C ALA A 103 2.22 -14.38 -2.79
N GLY A 104 3.34 -13.68 -2.99
CA GLY A 104 3.92 -12.78 -2.02
C GLY A 104 4.47 -13.46 -0.77
N PRO A 105 4.94 -12.66 0.20
CA PRO A 105 5.57 -13.17 1.41
C PRO A 105 4.55 -13.84 2.33
N VAL A 106 5.03 -14.82 3.09
CA VAL A 106 4.34 -15.28 4.30
C VAL A 106 4.40 -14.14 5.31
N PHE A 107 3.26 -13.76 5.86
CA PHE A 107 3.18 -12.67 6.85
C PHE A 107 2.62 -13.14 8.19
N ASN A 108 1.88 -14.25 8.21
CA ASN A 108 1.38 -14.86 9.44
C ASN A 108 1.21 -16.38 9.25
N VAL A 109 1.16 -17.12 10.35
CA VAL A 109 0.82 -18.54 10.38
C VAL A 109 -0.39 -18.70 11.28
N LEU A 110 -1.47 -19.26 10.74
CA LEU A 110 -2.72 -19.47 11.47
C LEU A 110 -2.56 -20.56 12.53
N SER A 111 -3.53 -20.64 13.45
CA SER A 111 -3.53 -21.64 14.53
C SER A 111 -3.51 -23.10 14.04
N ASP A 112 -3.96 -23.36 12.81
CA ASP A 112 -3.94 -24.69 12.18
C ASP A 112 -2.64 -24.98 11.39
N GLY A 113 -1.66 -24.08 11.44
CA GLY A 113 -0.39 -24.18 10.73
C GLY A 113 -0.42 -23.68 9.28
N THR A 114 -1.57 -23.19 8.79
CA THR A 114 -1.68 -22.66 7.42
C THR A 114 -0.94 -21.32 7.30
N GLU A 115 -0.10 -21.18 6.27
CA GLU A 115 0.51 -19.90 5.93
C GLU A 115 -0.53 -18.90 5.39
N ALA A 116 -0.58 -17.73 6.01
CA ALA A 116 -1.23 -16.55 5.46
C ALA A 116 -0.19 -15.71 4.71
N ARG A 117 -0.52 -15.34 3.47
CA ARG A 117 0.34 -14.60 2.54
C ARG A 117 -0.27 -13.28 2.10
N LEU A 118 0.57 -12.36 1.64
CA LEU A 118 0.18 -11.09 1.03
C LEU A 118 0.33 -11.16 -0.50
N PRO A 119 -0.61 -11.76 -1.24
CA PRO A 119 -0.56 -11.79 -2.68
C PRO A 119 -0.61 -10.39 -3.27
N TYR A 120 0.07 -10.21 -4.40
CA TYR A 120 0.14 -8.91 -5.08
C TYR A 120 0.16 -9.05 -6.59
N VAL A 121 -0.33 -8.02 -7.29
CA VAL A 121 -0.09 -7.82 -8.72
C VAL A 121 1.19 -7.04 -8.90
N GLY A 122 2.17 -7.60 -9.61
CA GLY A 122 3.42 -6.89 -9.93
C GLY A 122 3.22 -5.83 -11.00
N ILE A 123 3.90 -4.69 -10.85
CA ILE A 123 3.95 -3.61 -11.84
C ILE A 123 5.34 -3.60 -12.48
N VAL A 124 5.44 -3.32 -13.78
CA VAL A 124 6.76 -3.05 -14.42
C VAL A 124 7.39 -1.84 -13.76
N ARG A 125 8.59 -2.03 -13.21
CA ARG A 125 9.46 -0.95 -12.75
C ARG A 125 10.05 -0.21 -13.95
N SER A 126 9.27 0.69 -14.54
CA SER A 126 9.78 1.59 -15.58
C SER A 126 10.78 2.59 -14.98
N GLU A 127 11.62 3.17 -15.82
CA GLU A 127 12.59 4.19 -15.40
C GLU A 127 11.89 5.39 -14.75
N GLU A 128 10.73 5.79 -15.28
CA GLU A 128 9.96 6.92 -14.75
C GLU A 128 9.30 6.61 -13.41
N LEU A 129 8.80 5.39 -13.21
CA LEU A 129 8.23 4.97 -11.93
C LEU A 129 9.34 4.85 -10.86
N GLN A 130 10.51 4.35 -11.25
CA GLN A 130 11.69 4.31 -10.38
C GLN A 130 12.13 5.72 -9.99
N ALA A 131 12.24 6.63 -10.97
CA ALA A 131 12.63 8.01 -10.72
C ALA A 131 11.63 8.73 -9.81
N LEU A 132 10.33 8.52 -10.01
CA LEU A 132 9.29 9.06 -9.13
C LEU A 132 9.42 8.52 -7.69
N HIS A 133 9.64 7.21 -7.52
CA HIS A 133 9.88 6.61 -6.20
C HIS A 133 11.10 7.24 -5.51
N GLN A 134 12.22 7.38 -6.24
CA GLN A 134 13.45 7.95 -5.72
C GLN A 134 13.28 9.42 -5.32
N GLU A 135 12.73 10.26 -6.20
CA GLU A 135 12.54 11.68 -5.94
C GLU A 135 11.55 11.92 -4.78
N MET A 136 10.51 11.09 -4.67
CA MET A 136 9.60 11.12 -3.53
C MET A 136 10.30 10.74 -2.22
N THR A 137 11.14 9.69 -2.24
CA THR A 137 11.90 9.24 -1.07
C THR A 137 12.85 10.33 -0.58
N GLU A 138 13.64 10.90 -1.49
CA GLU A 138 14.61 11.96 -1.19
C GLU A 138 13.92 13.22 -0.66
N ALA A 139 12.81 13.64 -1.27
CA ALA A 139 12.09 14.83 -0.87
C ALA A 139 11.47 14.72 0.55
N LEU A 140 11.14 13.49 0.98
CA LEU A 140 10.47 13.23 2.25
C LEU A 140 11.42 12.85 3.39
N GLU A 141 12.68 12.53 3.09
CA GLU A 141 13.65 12.04 4.09
C GLU A 141 13.81 12.99 5.28
N LYS A 142 13.79 14.32 5.05
CA LYS A 142 13.93 15.31 6.12
C LYS A 142 12.76 15.33 7.13
N TYR A 143 11.61 14.74 6.80
CA TYR A 143 10.45 14.64 7.71
C TYR A 143 10.38 13.30 8.44
N ARG A 144 11.21 12.34 8.06
CA ARG A 144 11.21 11.00 8.63
C ARG A 144 11.55 11.05 10.12
N VAL A 145 10.76 10.34 10.91
CA VAL A 145 10.95 10.17 12.35
C VAL A 145 11.07 8.69 12.63
N HIS A 146 12.24 8.26 13.09
CA HIS A 146 12.45 6.92 13.61
C HIS A 146 11.71 6.72 14.92
N VAL A 147 10.86 5.70 14.99
CA VAL A 147 10.12 5.36 16.20
C VAL A 147 11.02 4.68 17.22
N LYS A 148 10.87 5.04 18.49
CA LYS A 148 11.76 4.58 19.58
C LYS A 148 11.35 3.24 20.19
N SER A 149 10.13 2.78 19.90
CA SER A 149 9.62 1.48 20.36
C SER A 149 8.48 1.00 19.44
N PRO A 150 8.20 -0.32 19.42
CA PRO A 150 7.09 -0.87 18.64
C PRO A 150 5.73 -0.27 19.02
N GLU A 151 5.49 0.06 20.29
CA GLU A 151 4.22 0.65 20.75
C GLU A 151 4.02 2.06 20.21
N VAL A 152 5.08 2.87 20.20
CA VAL A 152 5.06 4.21 19.59
C VAL A 152 4.81 4.08 18.09
N GLY A 153 5.46 3.12 17.43
CA GLY A 153 5.25 2.83 16.01
C GLY A 153 3.83 2.40 15.68
N ALA A 154 3.27 1.47 16.44
CA ALA A 154 1.90 0.99 16.26
C ALA A 154 0.87 2.11 16.44
N ALA A 155 1.12 3.05 17.36
CA ALA A 155 0.26 4.21 17.59
C ALA A 155 0.24 5.21 16.42
N THR A 156 1.17 5.11 15.47
CA THR A 156 1.19 5.98 14.28
C THR A 156 0.21 5.51 13.19
N PHE A 157 -0.23 4.26 13.24
CA PHE A 157 -1.20 3.69 12.31
C PHE A 157 -2.64 4.11 12.65
N HIS A 158 -3.53 4.05 11.67
CA HIS A 158 -4.89 4.53 11.80
C HIS A 158 -5.70 3.67 12.80
N LYS A 159 -6.33 4.32 13.79
CA LYS A 159 -7.01 3.64 14.93
C LYS A 159 -8.14 2.69 14.53
N LYS A 160 -8.79 2.91 13.37
CA LYS A 160 -9.84 2.01 12.84
C LYS A 160 -9.30 0.76 12.14
N PHE A 161 -7.99 0.70 11.88
CA PHE A 161 -7.33 -0.51 11.40
C PHE A 161 -5.92 -0.60 12.02
N PRO A 162 -5.85 -0.83 13.34
CA PRO A 162 -4.61 -0.78 14.10
C PRO A 162 -3.69 -1.96 13.76
N VAL A 163 -2.39 -1.78 13.99
CA VAL A 163 -1.41 -2.86 13.85
C VAL A 163 -1.63 -3.91 14.94
N VAL A 164 -1.49 -5.17 14.54
CA VAL A 164 -1.37 -6.31 15.45
C VAL A 164 0.07 -6.83 15.35
N GLY A 165 0.77 -6.91 16.48
CA GLY A 165 2.19 -7.30 16.52
C GLY A 165 3.14 -6.19 16.06
N THR A 166 4.33 -6.56 15.59
CA THR A 166 5.40 -5.61 15.23
C THR A 166 5.68 -5.52 13.72
N ALA A 167 5.23 -6.50 12.93
CA ALA A 167 5.62 -6.64 11.52
C ALA A 167 5.37 -5.39 10.66
N SER A 168 4.19 -4.75 10.79
CA SER A 168 3.89 -3.52 10.04
C SER A 168 4.77 -2.33 10.48
N VAL A 169 5.12 -2.26 11.77
CA VAL A 169 5.99 -1.21 12.31
C VAL A 169 7.42 -1.40 11.82
N GLU A 170 7.94 -2.62 11.91
CA GLU A 170 9.26 -2.99 11.40
C GLU A 170 9.36 -2.71 9.90
N TYR A 171 8.35 -3.12 9.12
CA TYR A 171 8.34 -2.87 7.69
C TYR A 171 8.34 -1.38 7.33
N MET A 172 7.59 -0.55 8.06
CA MET A 172 7.62 0.91 7.88
C MET A 172 9.00 1.50 8.22
N GLU A 173 9.60 1.09 9.33
CA GLU A 173 10.92 1.59 9.73
C GLU A 173 12.03 1.17 8.76
N GLU A 174 11.96 -0.04 8.21
CA GLU A 174 12.95 -0.60 7.29
C GLU A 174 12.68 -0.25 5.81
N PHE A 175 11.59 0.47 5.51
CA PHE A 175 11.11 0.63 4.13
C PHE A 175 12.18 1.15 3.17
N ASN A 176 12.90 2.22 3.53
CA ASN A 176 13.93 2.79 2.65
C ASN A 176 15.09 1.82 2.39
N GLU A 177 15.42 0.95 3.34
CA GLU A 177 16.49 -0.05 3.19
C GLU A 177 16.01 -1.23 2.32
N ARG A 178 14.77 -1.66 2.53
CA ARG A 178 14.18 -2.84 1.87
C ARG A 178 13.63 -2.56 0.48
N CYS A 179 13.20 -1.33 0.23
CA CYS A 179 12.47 -0.94 -0.97
C CYS A 179 13.05 0.30 -1.65
N GLY A 180 14.15 0.86 -1.16
CA GLY A 180 14.84 1.98 -1.79
C GLY A 180 15.72 1.57 -2.97
N GLY A 181 15.86 2.47 -3.94
CA GLY A 181 16.79 2.32 -5.07
C GLY A 181 16.53 1.05 -5.87
N GLU A 182 17.57 0.25 -6.08
CA GLU A 182 17.50 -1.00 -6.86
C GLU A 182 16.62 -2.09 -6.24
N ASN A 183 16.24 -1.97 -4.97
CA ASN A 183 15.34 -2.92 -4.30
C ASN A 183 13.86 -2.56 -4.48
N TYR A 184 13.55 -1.43 -5.13
CA TYR A 184 12.18 -1.04 -5.39
C TYR A 184 11.48 -2.08 -6.27
N ASN A 185 10.40 -2.66 -5.74
CA ASN A 185 9.59 -3.69 -6.37
C ASN A 185 8.13 -3.22 -6.39
N PRO A 186 7.69 -2.45 -7.41
CA PRO A 186 6.35 -1.87 -7.44
C PRO A 186 5.28 -2.95 -7.61
N HIS A 187 4.29 -2.92 -6.73
CA HIS A 187 3.20 -3.90 -6.72
C HIS A 187 1.93 -3.35 -6.07
N ILE A 188 0.82 -4.05 -6.29
CA ILE A 188 -0.46 -3.80 -5.65
C ILE A 188 -0.83 -5.01 -4.80
N THR A 189 -0.75 -4.89 -3.48
CA THR A 189 -1.20 -5.93 -2.56
C THR A 189 -2.71 -6.09 -2.64
N ILE A 190 -3.16 -7.33 -2.84
CA ILE A 190 -4.57 -7.66 -3.09
C ILE A 190 -5.33 -7.91 -1.78
N GLY A 191 -4.61 -8.18 -0.69
CA GLY A 191 -5.16 -8.48 0.62
C GLY A 191 -4.31 -9.53 1.33
N ALA A 192 -4.84 -10.12 2.39
CA ALA A 192 -4.26 -11.30 3.04
C ALA A 192 -5.01 -12.56 2.60
N SER A 193 -4.32 -13.65 2.31
CA SER A 193 -4.94 -14.88 1.81
C SER A 193 -4.21 -16.12 2.33
N PRO A 194 -4.93 -17.21 2.68
CA PRO A 194 -4.30 -18.51 2.86
C PRO A 194 -3.74 -19.04 1.53
N LEU A 195 -2.61 -19.75 1.57
CA LEU A 195 -1.91 -20.27 0.38
C LEU A 195 -2.81 -21.08 -0.57
N LYS A 196 -3.71 -21.91 -0.02
CA LYS A 196 -4.64 -22.77 -0.80
C LYS A 196 -5.57 -21.99 -1.74
N SER A 197 -5.84 -20.71 -1.45
CA SER A 197 -6.67 -19.86 -2.31
C SER A 197 -5.91 -19.31 -3.52
N LEU A 198 -4.57 -19.34 -3.50
CA LEU A 198 -3.72 -18.72 -4.51
C LEU A 198 -3.55 -19.57 -5.78
N GLU A 199 -3.78 -20.89 -5.69
CA GLU A 199 -3.78 -21.81 -6.84
C GLU A 199 -4.83 -21.44 -7.90
N LYS A 200 -5.83 -20.61 -7.53
CA LYS A 200 -6.90 -20.14 -8.43
C LYS A 200 -6.51 -18.91 -9.27
N LEU A 201 -5.29 -18.36 -9.11
CA LEU A 201 -4.88 -17.07 -9.69
C LEU A 201 -4.29 -17.15 -11.12
N VAL A 202 -4.45 -18.27 -11.81
CA VAL A 202 -3.74 -18.59 -13.07
C VAL A 202 -4.14 -17.72 -14.27
N PHE A 203 -5.09 -16.78 -14.13
CA PHE A 203 -5.69 -16.07 -15.26
C PHE A 203 -5.56 -14.54 -15.23
N PHE A 204 -4.55 -13.98 -14.55
CA PHE A 204 -4.33 -12.53 -14.63
C PHE A 204 -3.84 -12.12 -16.03
N GLN A 205 -4.63 -11.31 -16.72
CA GLN A 205 -4.23 -10.72 -17.99
C GLN A 205 -3.41 -9.45 -17.74
N LYS A 206 -2.26 -9.36 -18.41
CA LYS A 206 -1.46 -8.14 -18.43
C LYS A 206 -2.35 -6.95 -18.78
N THR A 207 -2.31 -5.93 -17.94
CA THR A 207 -3.17 -4.74 -18.06
C THR A 207 -2.32 -3.49 -18.10
N GLU A 208 -2.59 -2.60 -19.04
CA GLU A 208 -1.96 -1.29 -19.11
C GLU A 208 -2.89 -0.22 -18.50
N VAL A 209 -2.32 0.61 -17.63
CA VAL A 209 -3.01 1.71 -16.97
C VAL A 209 -2.33 3.02 -17.40
N PRO A 210 -2.97 3.85 -18.23
CA PRO A 210 -2.43 5.14 -18.61
C PRO A 210 -2.12 5.99 -17.37
N TRP A 211 -0.95 6.61 -17.32
CA TRP A 211 -0.54 7.40 -16.15
C TRP A 211 -1.48 8.57 -15.85
N ARG A 212 -2.09 9.16 -16.90
CA ARG A 212 -3.15 10.18 -16.76
C ARG A 212 -4.40 9.72 -15.99
N GLN A 213 -4.58 8.42 -15.77
CA GLN A 213 -5.64 7.84 -14.94
C GLN A 213 -5.18 7.51 -13.52
N CYS A 214 -3.93 7.81 -13.19
CA CYS A 214 -3.33 7.61 -11.89
C CYS A 214 -3.31 8.92 -11.11
N SER A 215 -3.35 8.81 -9.80
CA SER A 215 -3.14 9.92 -8.88
C SER A 215 -2.12 9.51 -7.83
N VAL A 216 -1.23 10.43 -7.46
CA VAL A 216 -0.38 10.27 -6.28
C VAL A 216 -1.14 10.81 -5.08
N VAL A 217 -1.19 10.03 -4.00
CA VAL A 217 -1.94 10.36 -2.78
C VAL A 217 -1.08 10.25 -1.54
N VAL A 218 -1.41 11.06 -0.53
CA VAL A 218 -0.92 10.92 0.84
C VAL A 218 -1.98 10.14 1.61
N SER A 219 -1.65 8.97 2.15
CA SER A 219 -2.57 8.16 2.95
C SER A 219 -2.07 8.00 4.38
N HIS A 220 -2.97 8.08 5.37
CA HIS A 220 -2.73 7.52 6.70
C HIS A 220 -2.74 5.99 6.57
N MET A 221 -1.68 5.34 7.04
CA MET A 221 -1.55 3.90 6.98
C MET A 221 -2.52 3.18 7.93
N GLY A 222 -3.19 2.16 7.44
CA GLY A 222 -3.75 1.10 8.28
C GLY A 222 -2.76 -0.05 8.45
N ASN A 223 -3.16 -1.11 9.16
CA ASN A 223 -2.35 -2.32 9.27
C ASN A 223 -1.92 -2.85 7.89
N TYR A 224 -0.81 -3.60 7.85
CA TYR A 224 -0.12 -4.05 6.65
C TYR A 224 0.31 -2.90 5.73
N CYS A 225 0.60 -1.74 6.33
CA CYS A 225 0.96 -0.50 5.64
C CYS A 225 -0.02 -0.13 4.51
N SER A 226 -1.30 -0.47 4.69
CA SER A 226 -2.34 -0.25 3.69
C SER A 226 -2.60 1.24 3.45
N CYS A 227 -2.93 1.61 2.21
CA CYS A 227 -3.54 2.90 1.89
C CYS A 227 -4.96 2.93 2.48
N PHE A 228 -5.10 3.30 3.75
CA PHE A 228 -6.35 3.17 4.50
C PHE A 228 -7.23 4.41 4.38
N GLU A 229 -6.69 5.58 4.76
CA GLU A 229 -7.40 6.86 4.65
C GLU A 229 -6.60 7.83 3.77
N ILE A 230 -7.14 8.17 2.62
CA ILE A 230 -6.55 9.18 1.72
C ILE A 230 -6.75 10.56 2.34
N LEU A 231 -5.64 11.19 2.71
CA LEU A 231 -5.60 12.53 3.31
C LEU A 231 -5.50 13.64 2.27
N GLU A 232 -4.89 13.36 1.12
CA GLU A 232 -4.71 14.29 0.00
C GLU A 232 -4.53 13.51 -1.31
N GLY A 233 -4.96 14.08 -2.44
CA GLY A 233 -4.70 13.49 -3.75
C GLY A 233 -4.39 14.53 -4.82
N SER A 234 -3.24 14.37 -5.49
CA SER A 234 -2.91 15.17 -6.67
C SER A 234 -3.73 14.64 -7.86
N LYS A 235 -4.73 15.41 -8.28
CA LYS A 235 -5.55 15.07 -9.46
C LYS A 235 -4.81 15.20 -10.75
#